data_AF-A0A066WWC0-F1
#
_entry.id   AF-A0A066WWC0-F1
#
_cell.length_a   1.000
_cell.length_b   1.000
_cell.length_c   1.000
_cell.angle_alpha   90.00
_cell.angle_beta   90.00
_cell.angle_gamma   90.00
#
_symmetry.space_group_name_H-M   'P 1'
#
loop_
_entity.id
_entity.type
_entity.pdbx_description
1 polymer ?
#
loop_
_entity_poly.entity_id
_entity_poly.type
_entity_poly.pdbx_seq_one_letter_code
_entity_poly.pdbx_strand_id
1 'polypeptide(L)'
;MHQSPPLIGRLLNIIVFTGFLGFFIKLFRPSEANVLFDGASLVLYLIGVGVYITNIVKGLRSVSAGIWDDPDFTGEVKDPRVEGEIILGKEDSLKVLAASNTILALVLVGVLVLQAGQWYAERKDREDIVKLEEEKSNKGSASHKKKQ
;
A
#
# COMPACT_ATOMS: atom_id res chain seq x y z
N MET A 1 31.89 -1.13 -1.30
CA MET A 1 31.01 -0.10 -1.90
C MET A 1 31.15 -0.25 -3.40
N HIS A 2 30.19 -0.71 -4.21
CA HIS A 2 28.82 -0.21 -4.46
C HIS A 2 28.18 -1.20 -5.48
N GLN A 3 27.05 -1.89 -5.23
CA GLN A 3 26.32 -2.63 -6.30
C GLN A 3 24.78 -2.71 -6.09
N SER A 4 24.21 -1.62 -5.60
CA SER A 4 22.92 -1.18 -6.12
C SER A 4 23.14 0.28 -6.45
N PRO A 5 22.88 0.75 -7.69
CA PRO A 5 22.93 2.16 -7.98
C PRO A 5 22.15 2.92 -6.90
N PRO A 6 22.69 3.99 -6.30
CA PRO A 6 21.98 4.75 -5.27
C PRO A 6 20.65 5.32 -5.81
N LEU A 7 20.48 5.28 -7.13
CA LEU A 7 19.25 5.48 -7.87
C LEU A 7 18.12 4.52 -7.46
N ILE A 8 18.34 3.20 -7.27
CA ILE A 8 17.27 2.26 -6.92
C ILE A 8 16.65 2.63 -5.55
N GLY A 9 17.48 2.90 -4.55
CA GLY A 9 17.00 3.33 -3.24
C GLY A 9 16.29 4.68 -3.28
N ARG A 10 16.81 5.66 -4.03
CA ARG A 10 16.18 6.98 -4.17
C ARG A 10 14.85 6.91 -4.90
N LEU A 11 14.80 6.20 -6.03
CA LEU A 11 13.61 6.07 -6.87
C LEU A 11 12.48 5.39 -6.08
N LEU A 12 12.82 4.40 -5.27
CA LEU A 12 11.83 3.74 -4.44
C LEU A 12 11.34 4.60 -3.28
N ASN A 13 12.21 5.36 -2.61
CA ASN A 13 11.77 6.35 -1.63
C ASN A 13 10.85 7.41 -2.27
N ILE A 14 11.13 7.86 -3.49
CA ILE A 14 10.27 8.77 -4.25
C ILE A 14 8.91 8.12 -4.53
N ILE A 15 8.87 6.85 -4.97
CA ILE A 15 7.61 6.12 -5.21
C ILE A 15 6.80 5.99 -3.93
N VAL A 16 7.44 5.58 -2.82
CA VAL A 16 6.78 5.43 -1.52
C VAL A 16 6.22 6.77 -1.04
N PHE A 17 7.02 7.84 -1.14
CA PHE A 17 6.59 9.18 -0.77
C PHE A 17 5.43 9.68 -1.64
N THR A 18 5.49 9.43 -2.96
CA THR A 18 4.41 9.76 -3.89
C THR A 18 3.13 9.01 -3.55
N GLY A 19 3.23 7.73 -3.19
CA GLY A 19 2.09 6.92 -2.76
C GLY A 19 1.45 7.47 -1.48
N PHE A 20 2.26 7.75 -0.46
CA PHE A 20 1.79 8.38 0.78
C PHE A 20 1.15 9.74 0.52
N LEU A 21 1.79 10.60 -0.27
CA LEU A 21 1.27 11.91 -0.60
C LEU A 21 -0.09 11.81 -1.29
N GLY A 22 -0.26 10.85 -2.22
CA GLY A 22 -1.54 10.58 -2.87
C GLY A 22 -2.65 10.19 -1.88
N PHE A 23 -2.35 9.28 -0.94
CA PHE A 23 -3.32 8.91 0.11
C PHE A 23 -3.65 10.07 1.05
N PHE A 24 -2.65 10.83 1.48
CA PHE A 24 -2.88 11.99 2.34
C PHE A 24 -3.73 13.07 1.66
N ILE A 25 -3.46 13.38 0.39
CA ILE A 25 -4.27 14.34 -0.39
C ILE A 25 -5.73 13.85 -0.47
N LYS A 26 -5.95 12.56 -0.74
CA LYS A 26 -7.30 11.98 -0.80
C LYS A 26 -8.04 12.02 0.54
N LEU A 27 -7.33 11.82 1.65
CA LEU A 27 -7.91 11.79 3.00
C LEU A 27 -8.54 13.13 3.41
N PHE A 28 -8.11 14.26 2.82
CA PHE A 28 -8.69 15.57 3.12
C PHE A 28 -10.04 15.83 2.45
N ARG A 29 -10.57 14.93 1.61
CA ARG A 29 -11.94 15.06 1.09
C ARG A 29 -12.96 14.55 2.13
N PRO A 30 -13.86 15.42 2.64
CA PRO A 30 -14.88 15.00 3.59
C PRO A 30 -15.95 14.15 2.89
N SER A 31 -15.86 12.83 3.03
CA SER A 31 -16.94 11.88 2.77
C SER A 31 -16.73 10.65 3.66
N GLU A 32 -17.80 10.02 4.15
CA GLU A 32 -17.69 8.83 5.01
C GLU A 32 -17.05 7.65 4.26
N ALA A 33 -17.35 7.50 2.97
CA ALA A 33 -16.74 6.50 2.10
C ALA A 33 -15.23 6.72 1.95
N ASN A 34 -14.78 7.97 1.80
CA ASN A 34 -13.35 8.29 1.72
C ASN A 34 -12.64 7.90 3.00
N VAL A 35 -13.18 8.22 4.18
CA VAL A 35 -12.52 7.90 5.46
C VAL A 35 -12.34 6.39 5.63
N LEU A 36 -13.35 5.59 5.30
CA LEU A 36 -13.28 4.13 5.46
C LEU A 36 -12.37 3.47 4.41
N PHE A 37 -12.57 3.76 3.13
CA PHE A 37 -11.84 3.10 2.04
C PHE A 37 -10.43 3.66 1.84
N ASP A 38 -10.23 4.98 1.89
CA ASP A 38 -8.89 5.58 1.80
C ASP A 38 -8.09 5.31 3.09
N GLY A 39 -8.74 5.31 4.27
CA GLY A 39 -8.11 4.97 5.54
C GLY A 39 -7.61 3.52 5.60
N ALA A 40 -8.45 2.55 5.20
CA ALA A 40 -8.05 1.15 5.11
C ALA A 40 -6.93 0.94 4.08
N SER A 41 -7.01 1.63 2.93
CA SER A 41 -5.97 1.59 1.90
C SER A 41 -4.64 2.15 2.40
N LEU A 42 -4.65 3.22 3.20
CA LEU A 42 -3.46 3.80 3.80
C LEU A 42 -2.80 2.84 4.81
N VAL A 43 -3.59 2.18 5.66
CA VAL A 43 -3.07 1.18 6.61
C VAL A 43 -2.48 -0.02 5.87
N LEU A 44 -3.14 -0.54 4.85
CA LEU A 44 -2.59 -1.61 4.01
C LEU A 44 -1.30 -1.17 3.33
N TYR A 45 -1.26 0.05 2.79
CA TYR A 45 -0.05 0.59 2.18
C TYR A 45 1.10 0.70 3.18
N LEU A 46 0.84 1.14 4.41
CA LEU A 46 1.83 1.17 5.51
C LEU A 46 2.40 -0.23 5.79
N ILE A 47 1.54 -1.24 5.88
CA ILE A 47 1.96 -2.64 6.08
C ILE A 47 2.85 -3.10 4.92
N GLY A 48 2.46 -2.80 3.68
CA GLY A 48 3.25 -3.13 2.49
C GLY A 48 4.63 -2.49 2.49
N VAL A 49 4.71 -1.20 2.85
CA VAL A 49 5.99 -0.48 2.99
C VAL A 49 6.85 -1.08 4.10
N GLY A 50 6.24 -1.44 5.24
CA GLY A 50 6.91 -2.13 6.34
C GLY A 50 7.56 -3.44 5.90
N VAL A 51 6.78 -4.35 5.32
CA VAL A 51 7.26 -5.65 4.80
C VAL A 51 8.36 -5.45 3.76
N TYR A 52 8.22 -4.45 2.88
CA TYR A 52 9.24 -4.14 1.90
C TYR A 52 10.58 -3.74 2.56
N ILE A 53 10.55 -2.81 3.52
CA ILE A 53 11.77 -2.31 4.18
C ILE A 53 12.41 -3.40 5.05
N THR A 54 11.62 -4.08 5.89
CA THR A 54 12.16 -5.00 6.89
C THR A 54 12.54 -6.35 6.31
N ASN A 55 11.82 -6.84 5.29
CA ASN A 55 12.03 -8.19 4.79
C ASN A 55 12.68 -8.19 3.42
N ILE A 56 12.13 -7.42 2.45
CA ILE A 56 12.60 -7.47 1.06
C ILE A 56 13.96 -6.78 0.91
N VAL A 57 14.12 -5.57 1.42
CA VAL A 57 15.39 -4.82 1.31
C VAL A 57 16.50 -5.51 2.08
N LYS A 58 16.24 -5.94 3.32
CA LYS A 58 17.23 -6.67 4.12
C LYS A 58 17.60 -8.00 3.45
N GLY A 59 16.61 -8.80 3.04
CA GLY A 59 16.84 -10.07 2.35
C GLY A 59 17.65 -9.92 1.07
N LEU A 60 17.33 -8.94 0.21
CA LEU A 60 18.10 -8.67 -1.02
C LEU A 60 19.53 -8.20 -0.72
N ARG A 61 19.73 -7.39 0.32
CA ARG A 61 21.09 -6.97 0.74
C ARG A 61 21.92 -8.16 1.20
N SER A 62 21.34 -9.04 2.01
CA SER A 62 22.00 -10.27 2.46
C SER A 62 22.38 -11.17 1.27
N VAL A 63 21.47 -11.36 0.31
CA VAL A 63 21.74 -12.12 -0.93
C VAL A 63 22.83 -11.47 -1.77
N SER A 64 22.79 -10.15 -1.95
CA SER A 64 23.80 -9.43 -2.71
C SER A 64 25.17 -9.39 -2.03
N ALA A 65 25.21 -9.47 -0.71
CA ALA A 65 26.45 -9.45 0.06
C ALA A 65 27.16 -10.81 0.09
N GLY A 66 26.53 -11.88 -0.38
CA GLY A 66 27.14 -13.22 -0.45
C GLY A 66 27.48 -13.79 0.93
N ILE A 67 26.80 -13.34 1.99
CA ILE A 67 27.12 -13.69 3.39
C ILE A 67 27.11 -15.20 3.70
N TRP A 68 26.42 -16.00 2.88
CA TRP A 68 26.33 -17.45 3.03
C TRP A 68 27.45 -18.20 2.32
N ASP A 69 28.24 -17.52 1.49
CA ASP A 69 29.36 -18.10 0.77
C ASP A 69 30.69 -17.87 1.53
N ASP A 70 30.63 -17.22 2.71
CA ASP A 70 31.76 -16.98 3.60
C ASP A 70 32.09 -18.25 4.44
N PRO A 71 33.33 -18.75 4.43
CA PRO A 71 33.73 -19.93 5.20
C PRO A 71 33.59 -19.77 6.72
N ASP A 72 33.52 -18.54 7.24
CA ASP A 72 33.32 -18.25 8.67
C ASP A 72 31.82 -18.04 9.04
N PHE A 73 30.88 -18.34 8.14
CA PHE A 73 29.45 -18.22 8.41
C PHE A 73 28.96 -19.23 9.46
N THR A 74 28.83 -18.80 10.72
CA THR A 74 28.34 -19.63 11.84
C THR A 74 26.83 -19.50 12.08
N GLY A 75 26.07 -18.92 11.15
CA GLY A 75 24.64 -18.58 11.34
C GLY A 75 24.40 -17.24 12.05
N GLU A 76 25.46 -16.58 12.49
CA GLU A 76 25.45 -15.20 12.97
C GLU A 76 26.29 -14.35 12.01
N VAL A 77 25.73 -13.26 11.49
CA VAL A 77 26.53 -12.32 10.70
C VAL A 77 27.06 -11.23 11.61
N LYS A 78 28.39 -11.17 11.72
CA LYS A 78 29.10 -10.02 12.26
C LYS A 78 29.26 -8.96 11.18
N ASP A 79 28.16 -8.35 10.73
CA ASP A 79 28.26 -7.12 9.97
C ASP A 79 28.59 -5.99 10.97
N PRO A 80 29.66 -5.20 10.78
CA PRO A 80 29.99 -4.07 11.65
C PRO A 80 28.88 -3.01 11.78
N ARG A 81 27.83 -3.09 10.96
CA ARG A 81 26.66 -2.20 10.96
C ARG A 81 25.39 -2.85 11.48
N VAL A 82 25.41 -4.17 11.70
CA VAL A 82 24.26 -4.99 12.13
C VAL A 82 24.78 -6.05 13.11
N GLU A 83 25.29 -5.62 14.26
CA GLU A 83 25.65 -6.55 15.33
C GLU A 83 24.38 -7.21 15.89
N GLY A 84 24.32 -8.54 15.87
CA GLY A 84 23.35 -9.33 16.64
C GLY A 84 22.10 -9.83 15.91
N GLU A 85 21.94 -9.65 14.60
CA GLU A 85 20.86 -10.31 13.86
C GLU A 85 21.24 -11.77 13.55
N ILE A 86 20.48 -12.73 14.11
CA ILE A 86 20.56 -14.14 13.75
C ILE A 86 20.08 -14.26 12.29
N ILE A 87 20.98 -14.65 11.39
CA ILE A 87 20.66 -14.77 9.96
C ILE A 87 20.24 -16.21 9.67
N LEU A 88 19.03 -16.36 9.14
CA LEU A 88 18.51 -17.66 8.71
C LEU A 88 19.39 -18.26 7.61
N GLY A 89 19.38 -19.59 7.50
CA GLY A 89 20.06 -20.29 6.40
C GLY A 89 19.63 -19.75 5.03
N LYS A 90 20.51 -19.86 4.02
CA LYS A 90 20.31 -19.29 2.67
C LYS A 90 18.93 -19.64 2.11
N GLU A 91 18.54 -20.91 2.17
CA GLU A 91 17.26 -21.40 1.67
C GLU A 91 16.07 -20.77 2.41
N ASP A 92 16.12 -20.69 3.74
CA ASP A 92 15.03 -20.14 4.54
C ASP A 92 14.91 -18.63 4.36
N SER A 93 16.04 -17.92 4.27
CA SER A 93 16.06 -16.51 3.91
C SER A 93 15.43 -16.24 2.54
N LEU A 94 15.71 -17.10 1.55
CA LEU A 94 15.10 -17.02 0.22
C LEU A 94 13.60 -17.34 0.25
N LYS A 95 13.16 -18.33 1.05
CA LYS A 95 11.72 -18.61 1.26
C LYS A 95 10.99 -17.41 1.87
N VAL A 96 11.59 -16.78 2.89
CA VAL A 96 11.04 -15.57 3.53
C VAL A 96 10.98 -14.41 2.54
N LEU A 97 12.01 -14.24 1.69
CA LEU A 97 12.03 -13.21 0.65
C LEU A 97 10.93 -13.43 -0.39
N ALA A 98 10.73 -14.66 -0.84
CA ALA A 98 9.66 -15.02 -1.77
C ALA A 98 8.27 -14.78 -1.16
N ALA A 99 8.04 -15.26 0.07
CA ALA A 99 6.80 -15.05 0.78
C ALA A 99 6.50 -13.55 0.99
N SER A 100 7.51 -12.75 1.32
CA SER A 100 7.37 -11.30 1.50
C SER A 100 6.95 -10.59 0.21
N ASN A 101 7.44 -11.03 -0.96
CA ASN A 101 6.99 -10.50 -2.25
C ASN A 101 5.55 -10.90 -2.56
N THR A 102 5.13 -12.13 -2.24
CA THR A 102 3.73 -12.57 -2.37
C THR A 102 2.80 -11.75 -1.47
N ILE A 103 3.19 -11.52 -0.21
CA ILE A 103 2.44 -10.67 0.72
C ILE A 103 2.34 -9.25 0.17
N LEU A 104 3.44 -8.67 -0.31
CA LEU A 104 3.44 -7.34 -0.91
C LEU A 104 2.48 -7.25 -2.09
N ALA A 105 2.48 -8.24 -2.99
CA ALA A 105 1.56 -8.29 -4.11
C ALA A 105 0.10 -8.35 -3.65
N LEU A 106 -0.23 -9.21 -2.68
CA LEU A 106 -1.58 -9.33 -2.13
C LEU A 106 -2.06 -8.03 -1.47
N VAL A 107 -1.18 -7.36 -0.72
CA VAL A 107 -1.49 -6.09 -0.06
C VAL A 107 -1.75 -4.99 -1.09
N LEU A 108 -0.92 -4.87 -2.13
CA LEU A 108 -1.10 -3.89 -3.20
C LEU A 108 -2.36 -4.17 -4.02
N VAL A 109 -2.68 -5.43 -4.29
CA VAL A 109 -3.96 -5.82 -4.90
C VAL A 109 -5.13 -5.45 -3.97
N GLY A 110 -5.01 -5.66 -2.67
CA GLY A 110 -6.00 -5.24 -1.68
C GLY A 110 -6.28 -3.75 -1.74
N VAL A 111 -5.24 -2.92 -1.87
CA VAL A 111 -5.37 -1.47 -2.09
C VAL A 111 -6.14 -1.16 -3.38
N LEU A 112 -5.83 -1.84 -4.49
CA LEU A 112 -6.56 -1.64 -5.75
C LEU A 112 -8.04 -2.04 -5.64
N VAL A 113 -8.33 -3.14 -4.95
CA VAL A 113 -9.71 -3.60 -4.70
C VAL A 113 -10.48 -2.58 -3.87
N LEU A 114 -9.88 -2.03 -2.81
CA LEU A 114 -10.51 -0.98 -2.01
C LEU A 114 -10.77 0.28 -2.82
N GLN A 115 -9.84 0.70 -3.68
CA GLN A 115 -10.03 1.85 -4.57
C GLN A 115 -11.17 1.61 -5.58
N ALA A 116 -11.29 0.40 -6.12
CA ALA A 116 -12.42 0.02 -6.98
C ALA A 116 -13.75 -0.01 -6.20
N GLY A 117 -13.72 -0.48 -4.96
CA GLY A 117 -14.87 -0.46 -4.05
C GLY A 117 -15.34 0.96 -3.74
N GLN A 118 -14.41 1.88 -3.48
CA GLN A 118 -14.71 3.30 -3.30
C GLN A 118 -15.35 3.90 -4.56
N TRP A 119 -14.80 3.63 -5.74
CA TRP A 119 -15.38 4.11 -6.99
C TRP A 119 -16.83 3.62 -7.18
N TYR A 120 -17.10 2.36 -6.84
CA TYR A 120 -18.44 1.79 -6.91
C TYR A 120 -19.39 2.44 -5.89
N ALA A 121 -18.94 2.64 -4.65
CA ALA A 121 -19.71 3.31 -3.61
C ALA A 121 -20.05 4.77 -3.99
N GLU A 122 -19.05 5.55 -4.43
CA GLU A 122 -19.25 6.93 -4.89
C GLU A 122 -20.20 7.03 -6.09
N ARG A 123 -20.15 6.05 -7.00
CA ARG A 123 -21.06 5.99 -8.15
C ARG A 123 -22.50 5.74 -7.71
N LYS A 124 -22.72 4.79 -6.80
CA LYS A 124 -24.05 4.47 -6.28
C LYS A 124 -24.65 5.65 -5.51
N ASP A 125 -23.87 6.29 -4.65
CA ASP A 125 -24.31 7.46 -3.89
C ASP A 125 -24.74 8.61 -4.81
N ARG A 126 -24.00 8.82 -5.90
CA ARG A 126 -24.37 9.83 -6.92
C ARG A 126 -25.66 9.49 -7.64
N GLU A 127 -25.87 8.23 -8.03
CA GLU A 127 -27.10 7.78 -8.67
C GLU A 127 -28.31 7.94 -7.74
N ASP A 128 -28.14 7.72 -6.44
CA ASP A 128 -29.22 7.85 -5.45
C ASP A 128 -29.55 9.33 -5.17
N ILE A 129 -28.56 10.23 -5.13
CA ILE A 129 -28.78 11.68 -5.03
C ILE A 129 -29.59 12.21 -6.22
N VAL A 130 -29.24 11.81 -7.45
CA VAL A 130 -29.95 12.26 -8.66
C VAL A 130 -31.42 11.84 -8.64
N LYS A 131 -31.72 10.60 -8.26
CA LYS A 131 -33.12 10.13 -8.13
C LYS A 131 -33.91 10.94 -7.09
N LEU A 132 -33.28 11.24 -5.95
CA LEU A 132 -33.91 12.05 -4.90
C LEU A 132 -34.19 13.48 -5.37
N GLU A 133 -33.32 14.06 -6.19
CA GLU A 133 -33.53 15.39 -6.81
C GLU A 133 -34.65 15.37 -7.84
N GLU A 134 -34.70 14.36 -8.70
CA GLU A 134 -35.78 14.16 -9.68
C GLU A 134 -37.15 14.01 -9.00
N GLU A 135 -37.24 13.19 -7.94
CA GLU A 135 -38.47 13.03 -7.16
C GLU A 135 -38.92 14.35 -6.50
N LYS A 136 -37.99 15.14 -5.96
CA LYS A 136 -38.30 16.45 -5.36
C LYS A 136 -38.81 17.43 -6.41
N SER A 137 -38.21 17.47 -7.60
CA SER A 137 -38.65 18.35 -8.69
C SER A 137 -40.05 17.98 -9.21
N ASN A 138 -40.35 16.68 -9.34
CA ASN A 138 -41.67 16.19 -9.75
C ASN A 138 -42.76 16.47 -8.69
N LYS A 139 -42.44 16.36 -7.39
CA LYS A 139 -43.39 16.72 -6.31
C LYS A 139 -43.62 18.24 -6.23
N GLY A 140 -42.58 19.05 -6.42
CA GLY A 140 -42.68 20.52 -6.41
C GLY A 140 -43.51 21.08 -7.57
N SER A 141 -43.31 20.56 -8.79
CA SER A 141 -44.08 20.94 -9.98
C SER A 141 -45.55 20.50 -9.91
N ALA A 142 -45.84 19.32 -9.37
CA ALA A 142 -47.22 18.85 -9.14
C ALA A 142 -47.98 19.71 -8.10
N SER A 143 -47.28 20.23 -7.08
CA SER A 143 -47.89 21.13 -6.09
C SER A 143 -48.21 22.52 -6.68
N HIS A 144 -47.35 23.04 -7.56
CA HIS A 144 -47.56 24.33 -8.20
C HIS A 144 -48.74 24.32 -9.19
N LYS A 145 -48.93 23.20 -9.91
CA LYS A 145 -50.03 23.02 -10.87
C LYS A 145 -51.42 22.84 -10.23
N LYS A 146 -51.48 22.52 -8.92
CA LYS A 146 -52.74 22.34 -8.17
C LYS A 146 -53.28 23.63 -7.53
N LYS A 147 -52.51 24.73 -7.59
CA LYS A 147 -52.84 26.04 -6.98
C LYS A 147 -53.27 27.11 -8.00
N GLN A 148 -53.21 26.82 -9.30
CA GLN A 148 -53.87 27.58 -10.36
C GLN A 148 -55.20 26.91 -10.71
#